data_AF-A0A918HJA4-F1
#
_entry.id   AF-A0A918HJA4-F1
#
_cell.length_a   1.000
_cell.length_b   1.000
_cell.length_c   1.000
_cell.angle_alpha   90.00
_cell.angle_beta   90.00
_cell.angle_gamma   90.00
#
_symmetry.space_group_name_H-M   'P 1'
#
loop_
_entity.id
_entity.type
_entity.pdbx_description
1 polymer ?
#
loop_
_entity_poly.entity_id
_entity_poly.type
_entity_poly.pdbx_seq_one_letter_code
_entity_poly.pdbx_strand_id
1 'polypeptide(L)'
;MDITQLGTTGYAAAGWLRERHHVDMRLFDHRRISAQLTRADDDKTSDRLLTALRDLAAHAPELHGAPSVEVPVPSELRLAQAYLPRDAYFNEHTDIPFAEAAGRVAAEMITPYPPGIPTVLPGERLTEPVLRYVATGVRAGMHLPDPADRQLKTVRVVAE
;
A
#
# COMPACT_ATOMS: atom_id res chain seq x y z
N MET A 1 0.78 -12.10 10.97
CA MET A 1 1.74 -11.83 12.07
C MET A 1 2.01 -10.33 12.08
N ASP A 2 1.84 -9.67 13.24
CA ASP A 2 2.29 -8.28 13.41
C ASP A 2 3.79 -8.31 13.72
N ILE A 3 4.58 -7.53 12.98
CA ILE A 3 6.05 -7.51 13.05
C ILE A 3 6.59 -6.16 13.50
N THR A 4 5.75 -5.27 14.03
CA THR A 4 6.19 -3.94 14.49
C THR A 4 7.37 -3.99 15.48
N GLN A 5 7.42 -5.01 16.33
CA GLN A 5 8.52 -5.19 17.30
C GLN A 5 9.88 -5.54 16.65
N LEU A 6 9.89 -5.93 15.37
CA LEU A 6 11.11 -6.14 14.59
C LEU A 6 11.68 -4.83 14.00
N GLY A 7 11.04 -3.68 14.24
CA GLY A 7 11.56 -2.38 13.80
C GLY A 7 11.58 -2.18 12.28
N THR A 8 10.76 -2.94 11.54
CA THR A 8 10.67 -2.88 10.07
C THR A 8 9.21 -2.94 9.59
N THR A 9 8.98 -2.79 8.28
CA THR A 9 7.66 -2.90 7.65
C THR A 9 7.45 -4.28 7.02
N GLY A 10 6.20 -4.66 6.81
CA GLY A 10 5.88 -5.90 6.09
C GLY A 10 6.39 -5.89 4.65
N TYR A 11 6.43 -4.73 4.00
CA TYR A 11 7.00 -4.58 2.66
C TYR A 11 8.49 -4.98 2.62
N ALA A 12 9.29 -4.43 3.53
CA ALA A 12 10.72 -4.73 3.63
C ALA A 12 10.95 -6.20 4.03
N ALA A 13 10.23 -6.68 5.04
CA ALA A 13 10.32 -8.07 5.49
C ALA A 13 9.95 -9.09 4.38
N ALA A 14 8.88 -8.82 3.63
CA ALA A 14 8.47 -9.69 2.51
C ALA A 14 9.48 -9.66 1.36
N GLY A 15 10.04 -8.49 1.04
CA GLY A 15 11.14 -8.37 0.07
C GLY A 15 12.35 -9.22 0.49
N TRP A 16 12.77 -9.07 1.75
CA TRP A 16 13.90 -9.81 2.33
C TRP A 16 13.68 -11.33 2.30
N LEU A 17 12.49 -11.81 2.72
CA LEU A 17 12.14 -13.23 2.71
C LEU A 17 12.15 -13.80 1.29
N ARG A 18 11.66 -13.05 0.31
CA ARG A 18 11.64 -13.45 -1.11
C ARG A 18 13.05 -13.53 -1.69
N GLU A 19 13.89 -12.54 -1.39
CA GLU A 19 15.26 -12.45 -1.90
C GLU A 19 16.20 -13.50 -1.30
N ARG A 20 16.12 -13.75 0.02
CA ARG A 20 17.05 -14.65 0.73
C ARG A 20 16.55 -16.08 0.86
N HIS A 21 15.25 -16.29 1.00
CA HIS A 21 14.67 -17.61 1.27
C HIS A 21 13.78 -18.14 0.15
N HIS A 22 13.52 -17.32 -0.88
CA HIS A 22 12.55 -17.64 -1.94
C HIS A 22 11.17 -18.02 -1.37
N VAL A 23 10.75 -17.29 -0.32
CA VAL A 23 9.44 -17.46 0.32
C VAL A 23 8.62 -16.21 0.09
N ASP A 24 7.54 -16.36 -0.69
CA ASP A 24 6.55 -15.31 -0.91
C ASP A 24 5.52 -15.26 0.21
N MET A 25 5.28 -14.06 0.74
CA MET A 25 4.20 -13.82 1.69
C MET A 25 2.90 -13.57 0.94
N ARG A 26 1.81 -14.17 1.41
CA ARG A 26 0.47 -14.01 0.82
C ARG A 26 -0.02 -12.56 0.90
N LEU A 27 0.24 -11.90 2.03
CA LEU A 27 -0.10 -10.50 2.27
C LEU A 27 0.97 -9.88 3.15
N PHE A 28 1.31 -8.62 2.87
CA PHE A 28 2.22 -7.82 3.69
C PHE A 28 1.84 -6.35 3.65
N ASP A 29 1.77 -5.67 4.79
CA ASP A 29 1.40 -4.26 4.87
C ASP A 29 2.42 -3.47 5.68
N HIS A 30 2.08 -2.24 6.07
CA HIS A 30 2.95 -1.38 6.88
C HIS A 30 3.45 -2.00 8.20
N ARG A 31 2.80 -3.05 8.72
CA ARG A 31 3.19 -3.69 9.99
C ARG A 31 3.02 -5.20 10.06
N ARG A 32 2.43 -5.85 9.05
CA ARG A 32 2.13 -7.28 9.08
C ARG A 32 2.69 -8.01 7.89
N ILE A 33 2.95 -9.30 8.09
CA ILE A 33 3.11 -10.30 7.04
C ILE A 33 2.18 -11.48 7.31
N SER A 34 1.72 -12.16 6.27
CA SER A 34 0.85 -13.33 6.37
C SER A 34 1.33 -14.40 5.41
N ALA A 35 1.58 -15.60 5.93
CA ALA A 35 1.68 -16.81 5.15
C ALA A 35 0.29 -17.46 5.03
N GLN A 36 0.10 -18.29 4.01
CA GLN A 36 -1.10 -19.10 3.83
C GLN A 36 -0.67 -20.55 3.69
N LEU A 37 -1.19 -21.41 4.56
CA LEU A 37 -1.03 -22.86 4.46
C LEU A 37 -2.30 -23.46 3.87
N THR A 38 -2.12 -24.45 3.02
CA THR A 38 -3.17 -25.15 2.28
C THR A 38 -2.97 -26.65 2.38
N ARG A 39 -3.85 -27.45 1.76
CA ARG A 39 -3.67 -28.91 1.70
C ARG A 39 -2.45 -29.35 0.88
N ALA A 40 -1.85 -28.45 0.10
CA ALA A 40 -0.65 -28.73 -0.68
C ALA A 40 0.64 -28.56 0.13
N ASP A 41 0.56 -28.04 1.36
CA ASP A 41 1.72 -27.86 2.23
C ASP A 41 2.01 -29.10 3.04
N ASP A 42 3.31 -29.37 3.24
CA ASP A 42 3.82 -30.50 3.98
C ASP A 42 4.84 -30.03 5.04
N ASP A 43 5.42 -30.98 5.77
CA ASP A 43 6.43 -30.67 6.80
C ASP A 43 7.64 -29.94 6.19
N LYS A 44 8.01 -30.25 4.94
CA LYS A 44 9.15 -29.62 4.26
C LYS A 44 8.85 -28.16 3.90
N THR A 45 7.68 -27.83 3.36
CA THR A 45 7.31 -26.43 3.08
C THR A 45 7.13 -25.63 4.38
N SER A 46 6.58 -26.26 5.41
CA SER A 46 6.43 -25.68 6.74
C SER A 46 7.78 -25.37 7.41
N ASP A 47 8.73 -26.30 7.34
CA ASP A 47 10.09 -26.12 7.88
C ASP A 47 10.86 -25.02 7.14
N ARG A 48 10.68 -24.91 5.83
CA ARG A 48 11.24 -23.79 5.05
C ARG A 48 10.69 -22.44 5.51
N LEU A 49 9.37 -22.33 5.68
CA LEU A 49 8.75 -21.12 6.20
C LEU A 49 9.26 -20.80 7.60
N LEU A 50 9.31 -21.79 8.50
CA LEU A 50 9.78 -21.60 9.88
C LEU A 50 11.25 -21.15 9.93
N THR A 51 12.10 -21.74 9.09
CA THR A 51 13.50 -21.33 8.95
C THR A 51 13.60 -19.87 8.50
N ALA A 52 12.87 -19.51 7.44
CA ALA A 52 12.87 -18.15 6.92
C ALA A 52 12.37 -17.11 7.94
N LEU A 53 11.32 -17.43 8.71
CA LEU A 53 10.79 -16.54 9.75
C LEU A 53 11.75 -16.38 10.94
N ARG A 54 12.43 -17.45 11.35
CA ARG A 54 13.47 -17.37 12.39
C ARG A 54 14.64 -16.52 11.93
N ASP A 55 15.05 -16.69 10.68
CA ASP A 55 16.16 -15.95 10.10
C ASP A 55 15.83 -14.47 9.93
N LEU A 56 14.59 -14.15 9.49
CA LEU A 56 14.08 -12.79 9.47
C LEU A 56 14.12 -12.14 10.85
N ALA A 57 13.72 -12.86 11.91
CA ALA A 57 13.77 -12.32 13.27
C ALA A 57 15.21 -12.08 13.75
N ALA A 58 16.15 -12.96 13.40
CA ALA A 58 17.56 -12.81 13.75
C ALA A 58 18.24 -11.64 13.01
N HIS A 59 17.84 -11.38 11.76
CA HIS A 59 18.40 -10.34 10.90
C HIS A 59 17.52 -9.09 10.77
N ALA A 60 16.48 -8.97 11.59
CA ALA A 60 15.60 -7.80 11.64
C ALA A 60 16.36 -6.46 11.77
N PRO A 61 17.48 -6.37 12.52
CA PRO A 61 18.26 -5.14 12.59
C PRO A 61 18.79 -4.61 11.25
N GLU A 62 19.01 -5.47 10.26
CA GLU A 62 19.40 -5.06 8.90
C GLU A 62 18.29 -4.32 8.15
N LEU A 63 17.04 -4.54 8.57
CA LEU A 63 15.83 -4.00 7.97
C LEU A 63 15.29 -2.78 8.73
N HIS A 64 15.98 -2.34 9.78
CA HIS A 64 15.62 -1.14 10.51
C HIS A 64 15.72 0.11 9.63
N GLY A 65 14.89 1.11 9.93
CA GLY A 65 14.85 2.36 9.16
C GLY A 65 14.07 2.25 7.84
N ALA A 66 13.39 1.13 7.61
CA ALA A 66 12.39 1.02 6.55
C ALA A 66 11.39 2.19 6.66
N PRO A 67 11.03 2.86 5.54
CA PRO A 67 10.12 4.00 5.60
C PRO A 67 8.79 3.62 6.25
N SER A 68 8.34 4.44 7.20
CA SER A 68 7.03 4.25 7.84
C SER A 68 5.90 4.72 6.93
N VAL A 69 4.73 4.12 7.12
CA VAL A 69 3.49 4.51 6.44
C VAL A 69 2.63 5.28 7.42
N GLU A 70 2.20 6.48 7.04
CA GLU A 70 1.32 7.33 7.83
C GLU A 70 -0.14 6.92 7.59
N VAL A 71 -0.62 5.92 8.34
CA VAL A 71 -1.99 5.43 8.23
C VAL A 71 -2.95 6.42 8.93
N PRO A 72 -3.92 7.02 8.21
CA PRO A 72 -4.88 7.96 8.79
C PRO A 72 -5.85 7.25 9.74
N VAL A 73 -6.51 8.00 10.60
CA VAL A 73 -7.60 7.41 11.40
C VAL A 73 -8.77 7.03 10.48
N PRO A 74 -9.61 6.04 10.83
CA PRO A 74 -10.67 5.55 9.94
C PRO A 74 -11.65 6.63 9.44
N SER A 75 -11.86 7.71 10.20
CA SER A 75 -12.70 8.84 9.76
C SER A 75 -12.07 9.66 8.64
N GLU A 76 -10.74 9.75 8.57
CA GLU A 76 -10.01 10.52 7.55
C GLU A 76 -9.90 9.75 6.22
N LEU A 77 -10.07 8.42 6.25
CA LEU A 77 -10.14 7.59 5.05
C LEU A 77 -11.49 7.69 4.32
N ARG A 78 -12.49 8.34 4.92
CA ARG A 78 -13.81 8.56 4.29
C ARG A 78 -13.80 9.90 3.58
N LEU A 79 -13.54 9.86 2.28
CA LEU A 79 -13.55 11.05 1.45
C LEU A 79 -14.99 11.51 1.15
N ALA A 80 -15.15 12.82 0.95
CA ALA A 80 -16.43 13.39 0.56
C ALA A 80 -16.65 13.19 -0.95
N GLN A 81 -17.78 12.61 -1.31
CA GLN A 81 -18.19 12.47 -2.71
C GLN A 81 -18.71 13.82 -3.24
N ALA A 82 -18.00 14.41 -4.21
CA ALA A 82 -18.38 15.65 -4.88
C ALA A 82 -19.11 15.40 -6.21
N TYR A 83 -18.82 14.28 -6.88
CA TYR A 83 -19.44 13.86 -8.14
C TYR A 83 -19.90 12.40 -8.04
N LEU A 84 -20.81 11.98 -8.92
CA LEU A 84 -21.02 10.55 -9.13
C LEU A 84 -19.74 9.94 -9.74
N PRO A 85 -19.31 8.73 -9.33
CA PRO A 85 -18.08 8.14 -9.83
C PRO A 85 -18.02 8.02 -11.36
N ARG A 86 -19.15 7.66 -11.98
CA ARG A 86 -19.26 7.62 -13.44
C ARG A 86 -18.99 8.98 -14.07
N ASP A 87 -19.60 10.03 -13.52
CA ASP A 87 -19.50 11.36 -14.10
C ASP A 87 -18.07 11.88 -13.96
N ALA A 88 -17.44 11.74 -12.79
CA ALA A 88 -16.06 12.14 -12.59
C ALA A 88 -15.07 11.39 -13.50
N TYR A 89 -15.30 10.09 -13.73
CA TYR A 89 -14.43 9.27 -14.59
C TYR A 89 -14.52 9.65 -16.07
N PHE A 90 -15.71 10.00 -16.56
CA PHE A 90 -15.92 10.36 -17.97
C PHE A 90 -15.84 11.88 -18.25
N ASN A 91 -15.72 12.71 -17.22
CA ASN A 91 -15.59 14.14 -17.40
C ASN A 91 -14.21 14.51 -18.00
N GLU A 92 -14.12 15.74 -18.48
CA GLU A 92 -12.83 16.34 -18.79
C GLU A 92 -11.95 16.34 -17.53
N HIS A 93 -10.69 15.99 -17.71
CA HIS A 93 -9.74 15.79 -16.61
C HIS A 93 -8.36 16.30 -17.00
N THR A 94 -7.57 16.59 -15.98
CA THR A 94 -6.19 17.05 -16.14
C THR A 94 -5.30 16.35 -15.12
N ASP A 95 -4.06 16.10 -15.51
CA ASP A 95 -3.05 15.51 -14.64
C ASP A 95 -2.28 16.66 -13.97
N ILE A 96 -2.31 16.71 -12.64
CA ILE A 96 -1.64 17.75 -11.84
C ILE A 96 -0.54 17.13 -10.98
N PRO A 97 0.45 17.92 -10.51
CA PRO A 97 1.39 17.44 -9.50
C PRO A 97 0.66 16.89 -8.28
N PHE A 98 1.05 15.70 -7.81
CA PHE A 98 0.41 15.03 -6.68
C PHE A 98 0.42 15.89 -5.40
N ALA A 99 1.47 16.70 -5.23
CA ALA A 99 1.61 17.63 -4.11
C ALA A 99 0.55 18.75 -4.09
N GLU A 100 -0.10 19.03 -5.22
CA GLU A 100 -1.12 20.08 -5.37
C GLU A 100 -2.55 19.50 -5.38
N ALA A 101 -2.69 18.21 -5.15
CA ALA A 101 -3.95 17.50 -5.35
C ALA A 101 -4.97 17.69 -4.22
N ALA A 102 -4.54 18.14 -3.05
CA ALA A 102 -5.43 18.34 -1.92
C ALA A 102 -6.56 19.31 -2.27
N GLY A 103 -7.79 18.95 -1.91
CA GLY A 103 -8.98 19.71 -2.24
C GLY A 103 -9.50 19.52 -3.67
N ARG A 104 -8.76 18.89 -4.58
CA ARG A 104 -9.24 18.58 -5.94
C ARG A 104 -10.14 17.33 -5.95
N VAL A 105 -10.94 17.16 -7.00
CA VAL A 105 -11.80 15.98 -7.17
C VAL A 105 -11.08 14.95 -8.03
N ALA A 106 -10.89 13.74 -7.51
CA ALA A 106 -10.23 12.67 -8.23
C ALA A 106 -11.02 12.28 -9.49
N ALA A 107 -10.32 12.09 -10.60
CA ALA A 107 -10.86 11.50 -11.84
C ALA A 107 -10.25 10.11 -12.13
N GLU A 108 -9.45 9.58 -11.20
CA GLU A 108 -8.94 8.21 -11.23
C GLU A 108 -9.11 7.53 -9.87
N MET A 109 -8.85 6.22 -9.84
CA MET A 109 -8.89 5.40 -8.63
C MET A 109 -7.49 5.23 -8.05
N ILE A 110 -7.37 5.24 -6.72
CA ILE A 110 -6.12 4.92 -6.01
C ILE A 110 -6.37 3.78 -5.03
N THR A 111 -5.80 2.61 -5.34
CA THR A 111 -5.92 1.40 -4.50
C THR A 111 -4.57 0.99 -3.92
N PRO A 112 -4.31 1.32 -2.65
CA PRO A 112 -3.24 0.74 -1.84
C PRO A 112 -3.28 -0.80 -1.87
N TYR A 113 -2.20 -1.42 -2.31
CA TYR A 113 -2.01 -2.86 -2.21
C TYR A 113 -0.81 -3.23 -1.32
N PRO A 114 -1.03 -4.07 -0.29
CA PRO A 114 -2.32 -4.47 0.33
C PRO A 114 -2.99 -3.32 1.13
N PRO A 115 -4.31 -3.37 1.41
CA PRO A 115 -5.22 -4.52 1.28
C PRO A 115 -5.84 -4.74 -0.10
N GLY A 116 -5.63 -3.84 -1.07
CA GLY A 116 -6.28 -3.94 -2.39
C GLY A 116 -7.71 -3.42 -2.39
N ILE A 117 -8.01 -2.46 -1.51
CA ILE A 117 -9.29 -1.75 -1.44
C ILE A 117 -9.05 -0.28 -1.82
N PRO A 118 -9.84 0.29 -2.76
CA PRO A 118 -9.70 1.69 -3.13
C PRO A 118 -9.78 2.60 -1.92
N THR A 119 -8.80 3.49 -1.77
CA THR A 119 -8.83 4.59 -0.79
C THR A 119 -9.30 5.90 -1.43
N VAL A 120 -9.21 5.98 -2.76
CA VAL A 120 -9.77 7.05 -3.56
C VAL A 120 -10.56 6.44 -4.70
N LEU A 121 -11.79 6.87 -4.87
CA LEU A 121 -12.63 6.63 -6.04
C LEU A 121 -12.78 7.90 -6.87
N PRO A 122 -12.99 7.80 -8.19
CA PRO A 122 -13.38 8.94 -9.00
C PRO A 122 -14.60 9.66 -8.38
N GLY A 123 -14.55 10.99 -8.36
CA GLY A 123 -15.60 11.85 -7.82
C GLY A 123 -15.46 12.17 -6.34
N GLU A 124 -14.49 11.58 -5.65
CA GLU A 124 -14.16 11.95 -4.27
C GLU A 124 -13.20 13.14 -4.21
N ARG A 125 -13.37 13.99 -3.19
CA ARG A 125 -12.46 15.10 -2.91
C ARG A 125 -11.24 14.60 -2.16
N LEU A 126 -10.07 14.79 -2.75
CA LEU A 126 -8.79 14.40 -2.19
C LEU A 126 -8.46 15.24 -0.94
N THR A 127 -7.90 14.59 0.08
CA THR A 127 -7.50 15.24 1.35
C THR A 127 -6.05 14.93 1.68
N GLU A 128 -5.39 15.82 2.42
CA GLU A 128 -3.99 15.68 2.80
C GLU A 128 -3.70 14.38 3.56
N PRO A 129 -4.52 13.90 4.52
CA PRO A 129 -4.25 12.64 5.21
C PRO A 129 -4.20 11.46 4.24
N VAL A 130 -5.14 11.37 3.29
CA VAL A 130 -5.16 10.28 2.29
C VAL A 130 -4.00 10.39 1.32
N LEU A 131 -3.70 11.60 0.83
CA LEU A 131 -2.57 11.80 -0.08
C LEU A 131 -1.24 11.43 0.58
N ARG A 132 -1.06 11.79 1.85
CA ARG A 132 0.13 11.45 2.63
C ARG A 132 0.23 9.95 2.89
N TYR A 133 -0.89 9.30 3.19
CA TYR A 133 -0.95 7.85 3.38
C TYR A 133 -0.44 7.11 2.15
N VAL A 134 -0.96 7.42 0.97
CA VAL A 134 -0.55 6.72 -0.25
C VAL A 134 0.89 7.06 -0.65
N ALA A 135 1.34 8.31 -0.46
CA ALA A 135 2.71 8.70 -0.75
C ALA A 135 3.75 8.06 0.20
N THR A 136 3.47 8.02 1.49
CA THR A 136 4.31 7.30 2.48
C THR A 136 4.28 5.80 2.23
N GLY A 137 3.12 5.25 1.85
CA GLY A 137 2.95 3.88 1.41
C GLY A 137 3.88 3.52 0.26
N VAL A 138 3.83 4.28 -0.84
CA VAL A 138 4.68 4.02 -2.04
C VAL A 138 6.17 4.05 -1.66
N ARG A 139 6.60 5.02 -0.85
CA ARG A 139 7.98 5.07 -0.35
C ARG A 139 8.37 3.85 0.49
N ALA A 140 7.42 3.27 1.22
CA ALA A 140 7.63 2.07 2.01
C ALA A 140 7.56 0.77 1.18
N GLY A 141 7.22 0.82 -0.10
CA GLY A 141 7.09 -0.35 -0.99
C GLY A 141 5.66 -0.80 -1.26
N MET A 142 4.66 0.01 -0.90
CA MET A 142 3.26 -0.24 -1.26
C MET A 142 3.07 -0.15 -2.78
N HIS A 143 2.30 -1.09 -3.32
CA HIS A 143 2.00 -1.12 -4.75
C HIS A 143 0.67 -0.42 -5.02
N LEU A 144 0.62 0.37 -6.10
CA LEU A 144 -0.60 1.02 -6.61
C LEU A 144 -0.88 0.54 -8.05
N PRO A 145 -1.91 -0.28 -8.29
CA PRO A 145 -2.19 -0.83 -9.62
C PRO A 145 -2.89 0.14 -10.55
N ASP A 146 -3.77 0.99 -10.00
CA ASP A 146 -4.78 1.75 -10.75
C ASP A 146 -4.37 3.15 -11.22
N PRO A 147 -3.62 3.96 -10.44
CA PRO A 147 -3.30 5.32 -10.86
C PRO A 147 -2.55 5.33 -12.18
N ALA A 148 -2.84 6.32 -13.03
CA ALA A 148 -2.16 6.54 -14.30
C ALA A 148 -0.64 6.69 -14.11
N ASP A 149 -0.24 7.40 -13.05
CA ASP A 149 1.14 7.43 -12.56
C ASP A 149 1.27 6.69 -11.21
N ARG A 150 1.81 5.48 -11.27
CA ARG A 150 2.03 4.63 -10.09
C ARG A 150 3.08 5.17 -9.12
N GLN A 151 3.94 6.08 -9.57
CA GLN A 151 4.92 6.74 -8.70
C GLN A 151 4.33 7.97 -7.99
N LEU A 152 3.07 8.33 -8.27
CA LEU A 152 2.38 9.48 -7.71
C LEU A 152 3.17 10.79 -7.89
N LYS A 153 3.81 11.00 -9.06
CA LYS A 153 4.32 12.34 -9.40
C LYS A 153 3.16 13.22 -9.85
N THR A 154 2.21 12.64 -10.58
CA THR A 154 0.95 13.27 -10.94
C THR A 154 -0.25 12.46 -10.45
N VAL A 155 -1.41 13.12 -10.44
CA VAL A 155 -2.72 12.50 -10.23
C VAL A 155 -3.74 13.15 -11.14
N ARG A 156 -4.67 12.32 -11.63
CA ARG A 156 -5.75 12.76 -12.50
C ARG A 156 -6.91 13.32 -11.69
N VAL A 157 -7.28 14.56 -11.98
CA VAL A 157 -8.39 15.26 -11.32
C VAL A 157 -9.38 15.78 -12.36
N VAL A 158 -10.63 15.95 -11.96
CA VAL A 158 -11.65 16.59 -12.80
C VAL A 158 -11.19 18.00 -13.16
N ALA A 159 -11.28 18.36 -14.44
CA ALA A 159 -10.96 19.69 -14.93
C ALA A 159 -11.99 20.71 -14.40
N GLU A 160 -11.52 21.94 -14.15
CA GLU A 160 -12.39 23.05 -13.72
C GLU A 160 -13.05 23.75 -14.89
#